data_AF-A0A944S8T5-F1
#
_entry.id   AF-A0A944S8T5-F1
#
_cell.length_a   1.000
_cell.length_b   1.000
_cell.length_c   1.000
_cell.angle_alpha   90.00
_cell.angle_beta   90.00
_cell.angle_gamma   90.00
#
_symmetry.space_group_name_H-M   'P 1'
#
loop_
_entity.id
_entity.type
_entity.pdbx_description
1 polymer ?
#
loop_
_entity_poly.entity_id
_entity_poly.type
_entity_poly.pdbx_seq_one_letter_code
_entity_poly.pdbx_strand_id
1 'polypeptide(L)'
;MIEFEEPEKEYVFEGSNIINNKPKTRLLVLLLTFFVIIGLFVKNEYNFNFFKDNKRILNFICSDESVFNYHDTKEANYERAKKALTNNTSLLKNEKEFTGSGITFKKVSRTRVMRPVIELTFSGETSFNVTKEMCGFKIKSIYK
;
A
#
# COMPACT_ATOMS: atom_id res chain seq x y z
N MET A 1 -58.02 -35.93 70.14
CA MET A 1 -57.02 -35.71 69.08
C MET A 1 -57.56 -34.62 68.21
N ILE A 2 -56.89 -33.47 68.19
CA ILE A 2 -57.24 -32.37 67.29
C ILE A 2 -56.28 -32.54 66.12
N GLU A 3 -56.82 -32.91 64.96
CA GLU A 3 -56.06 -32.94 63.70
C GLU A 3 -55.78 -31.48 63.31
N PHE A 4 -54.49 -31.15 63.24
CA PHE A 4 -54.04 -29.88 62.70
C PHE A 4 -54.00 -30.03 61.17
N GLU A 5 -54.87 -29.30 60.47
CA GLU A 5 -54.71 -29.06 59.04
C GLU A 5 -53.52 -28.11 58.84
N GLU A 6 -52.42 -28.63 58.28
CA GLU A 6 -51.33 -27.80 57.79
C GLU A 6 -51.82 -27.05 56.54
N PRO A 7 -51.75 -25.70 56.50
CA PRO A 7 -52.03 -25.00 55.25
C PRO A 7 -50.88 -25.27 54.29
N GLU A 8 -51.16 -25.98 53.20
CA GLU A 8 -50.31 -26.07 52.02
C GLU A 8 -50.01 -24.65 51.53
N LYS A 9 -48.87 -24.11 51.94
CA LYS A 9 -48.34 -22.89 51.33
C LYS A 9 -47.86 -23.26 49.94
N GLU A 10 -48.73 -23.09 48.95
CA GLU A 10 -48.34 -23.03 47.55
C GLU A 10 -47.34 -21.88 47.38
N TYR A 11 -46.06 -22.23 47.29
CA TYR A 11 -45.04 -21.29 46.84
C TYR A 11 -45.24 -21.07 45.34
N VAL A 12 -46.02 -20.06 44.98
CA VAL A 12 -46.02 -19.53 43.62
C VAL A 12 -44.68 -18.84 43.42
N PHE A 13 -43.71 -19.57 42.87
CA PHE A 13 -42.51 -18.94 42.33
C PHE A 13 -42.96 -18.06 41.16
N GLU A 14 -42.96 -16.74 41.36
CA GLU A 14 -43.02 -15.78 40.26
C GLU A 14 -41.89 -16.15 39.30
N GLY A 15 -42.24 -16.77 38.18
CA GLY A 15 -41.30 -17.01 37.10
C GLY A 15 -40.72 -15.67 36.72
N SER A 16 -39.44 -15.47 37.02
CA SER A 16 -38.72 -14.28 36.60
C SER A 16 -38.98 -14.11 35.12
N ASN A 17 -39.62 -13.01 34.72
CA ASN A 17 -39.75 -12.64 33.33
C ASN A 17 -38.34 -12.59 32.77
N ILE A 18 -37.91 -13.65 32.07
CA ILE A 18 -36.68 -13.65 31.29
C ILE A 18 -36.99 -12.69 30.14
N ILE A 19 -36.79 -11.40 30.40
CA ILE A 19 -36.84 -10.37 29.39
C ILE A 19 -35.78 -10.79 28.39
N ASN A 20 -36.25 -11.28 27.24
CA ASN A 20 -35.40 -11.75 26.17
C ASN A 20 -34.62 -10.53 25.66
N ASN A 21 -33.46 -10.26 26.28
CA ASN A 21 -32.65 -9.07 26.03
C ASN A 21 -31.84 -9.19 24.74
N LYS A 22 -31.85 -10.37 24.09
CA LYS A 22 -31.17 -10.67 22.82
C LYS A 22 -31.39 -9.61 21.73
N PRO A 23 -32.62 -9.14 21.42
CA PRO A 23 -32.85 -8.05 20.47
C PRO A 23 -32.22 -6.73 20.93
N LYS A 24 -32.28 -6.39 22.22
CA LYS A 24 -31.72 -5.15 22.77
C LYS A 24 -30.18 -5.15 22.70
N THR A 25 -29.53 -6.27 23.01
CA THR A 25 -28.08 -6.41 22.84
C THR A 25 -27.66 -6.41 21.38
N ARG A 26 -28.42 -7.04 20.48
CA ARG A 26 -28.13 -7.01 19.03
C ARG A 26 -28.22 -5.58 18.46
N LEU A 27 -29.23 -4.82 18.90
CA LEU A 27 -29.37 -3.40 18.54
C LEU A 27 -28.19 -2.57 19.07
N LEU A 28 -27.79 -2.79 20.33
CA LEU A 28 -26.68 -2.07 20.96
C LEU A 28 -25.34 -2.34 20.28
N VAL A 29 -25.08 -3.58 19.86
CA VAL A 29 -23.88 -3.95 19.10
C VAL A 29 -23.86 -3.27 17.73
N LEU A 30 -24.99 -3.26 17.00
CA LEU A 30 -25.10 -2.56 15.71
C LEU A 30 -24.87 -1.05 15.86
N LEU A 31 -25.37 -0.47 16.95
CA LEU A 31 -25.25 0.95 17.23
C LEU A 31 -23.79 1.32 17.58
N LEU A 32 -23.10 0.45 18.33
CA LEU A 32 -21.67 0.58 18.61
C LEU A 32 -20.81 0.46 17.35
N THR A 33 -21.06 -0.54 16.49
CA THR A 33 -20.31 -0.66 15.24
C THR A 33 -20.54 0.54 14.32
N PHE A 34 -21.75 1.08 14.28
CA PHE A 34 -22.07 2.30 13.54
C PHE A 34 -21.25 3.51 14.04
N PHE A 35 -21.15 3.70 15.36
CA PHE A 35 -20.31 4.76 15.93
C PHE A 35 -18.81 4.56 15.67
N VAL A 36 -18.30 3.32 15.69
CA VAL A 36 -16.91 3.04 15.32
C VAL A 36 -16.65 3.39 13.86
N ILE A 37 -17.58 3.05 12.97
CA ILE A 37 -17.51 3.37 11.54
C ILE A 37 -17.53 4.90 11.34
N ILE A 38 -18.42 5.64 12.02
CA ILE A 38 -18.44 7.11 11.98
C ILE A 38 -17.14 7.71 12.55
N GLY A 39 -16.65 7.18 13.66
CA GLY A 39 -15.38 7.64 14.25
C GLY A 39 -14.21 7.45 13.28
N LEU A 40 -14.19 6.33 12.54
CA LEU A 40 -13.25 6.13 11.45
C LEU A 40 -13.46 7.15 10.32
N PHE A 41 -14.70 7.47 9.93
CA PHE A 41 -14.97 8.49 8.91
C PHE A 41 -14.49 9.89 9.29
N VAL A 42 -14.78 10.33 10.52
CA VAL A 42 -14.39 11.66 11.00
C VAL A 42 -12.87 11.74 11.14
N LYS A 43 -12.24 10.70 11.71
CA LYS A 43 -10.77 10.66 11.86
C LYS A 43 -10.04 10.67 10.51
N ASN A 44 -10.66 10.10 9.46
CA ASN A 44 -10.09 10.06 8.11
C ASN A 44 -10.58 11.21 7.21
N GLU A 45 -11.18 12.28 7.74
CA GLU A 45 -11.67 13.43 6.97
C GLU A 45 -12.57 13.03 5.77
N TYR A 46 -13.45 12.04 5.96
CA TYR A 46 -14.31 11.49 4.90
C TYR A 46 -13.56 10.90 3.70
N ASN A 47 -12.27 10.56 3.86
CA ASN A 47 -11.48 9.95 2.79
C ASN A 47 -11.72 8.42 2.75
N PHE A 48 -12.61 7.98 1.85
CA PHE A 48 -12.97 6.57 1.62
C PHE A 48 -11.87 5.72 0.97
N ASN A 49 -10.66 6.25 0.83
CA ASN A 49 -9.53 5.60 0.16
C ASN A 49 -8.79 4.59 1.04
N PHE A 50 -9.49 3.75 1.81
CA PHE A 50 -8.87 2.67 2.60
C PHE A 50 -8.14 1.62 1.73
N PHE A 51 -8.48 1.53 0.44
CA PHE A 51 -7.89 0.60 -0.54
C PHE A 51 -7.26 1.29 -1.75
N LYS A 52 -7.08 2.62 -1.76
CA LYS A 52 -6.22 3.18 -2.81
C LYS A 52 -4.81 2.78 -2.46
N ASP A 53 -4.26 1.89 -3.28
CA ASP A 53 -2.82 1.68 -3.41
C ASP A 53 -2.15 3.04 -3.25
N ASN A 54 -1.49 3.26 -2.11
CA ASN A 54 -0.57 4.37 -1.93
C ASN A 54 0.61 4.05 -2.86
N LYS A 55 0.41 4.25 -4.16
CA LYS A 55 1.44 4.05 -5.18
C LYS A 55 2.50 5.09 -4.92
N ARG A 56 3.54 4.70 -4.17
CA ARG A 56 4.69 5.56 -3.92
C ARG A 56 5.33 5.87 -5.27
N ILE A 57 5.51 7.15 -5.54
CA ILE A 57 6.26 7.64 -6.69
C ILE A 57 7.71 7.73 -6.23
N LEU A 58 8.60 7.03 -6.94
CA LEU A 58 10.04 7.14 -6.73
C LEU A 58 10.53 8.44 -7.35
N ASN A 59 10.97 9.38 -6.51
CA ASN A 59 11.59 10.63 -6.96
C ASN A 59 13.10 10.41 -7.04
N PHE A 60 13.65 10.52 -8.25
CA PHE A 60 15.08 10.34 -8.48
C PHE A 60 15.85 11.66 -8.35
N ILE A 61 17.03 11.59 -7.76
CA ILE A 61 17.97 12.70 -7.62
C ILE A 61 18.84 12.75 -8.89
N CYS A 62 18.86 13.91 -9.54
CA CYS A 62 19.63 14.14 -10.75
C CYS A 62 20.59 15.32 -10.54
N SER A 63 21.88 15.07 -10.83
CA SER A 63 22.93 16.09 -10.95
C SER A 63 23.21 16.38 -12.42
N ASP A 64 23.79 17.53 -12.77
CA ASP A 64 24.14 17.88 -14.16
C ASP A 64 25.03 16.81 -14.84
N GLU A 65 25.88 16.15 -14.06
CA GLU A 65 26.75 15.06 -14.53
C GLU A 65 26.02 13.73 -14.77
N SER A 66 24.76 13.62 -14.36
CA SER A 66 23.94 12.41 -14.48
C SER A 66 22.71 12.60 -15.38
N VAL A 67 22.59 13.75 -16.05
CA VAL A 67 21.50 14.05 -17.00
C VAL A 67 21.88 13.58 -18.41
N PHE A 68 20.95 12.92 -19.09
CA PHE A 68 21.11 12.51 -20.48
C PHE A 68 21.32 13.71 -21.42
N ASN A 69 22.30 13.61 -22.33
CA ASN A 69 22.54 14.61 -23.36
C ASN A 69 22.49 13.97 -24.76
N TYR A 70 21.63 14.48 -25.63
CA TYR A 70 21.47 13.94 -26.98
C TYR A 70 22.70 14.14 -27.89
N HIS A 71 23.52 15.16 -27.61
CA HIS A 71 24.71 15.49 -28.39
C HIS A 71 25.96 14.70 -27.95
N ASP A 72 25.89 14.02 -26.81
CA ASP A 72 27.02 13.26 -26.27
C ASP A 72 27.19 11.90 -26.96
N THR A 73 28.41 11.37 -26.91
CA THR A 73 28.71 10.02 -27.41
C THR A 73 27.96 8.94 -26.62
N LYS A 74 27.90 7.74 -27.21
CA LYS A 74 27.28 6.57 -26.56
C LYS A 74 27.96 6.25 -25.23
N GLU A 75 29.29 6.34 -25.19
CA GLU A 75 30.14 6.07 -24.04
C GLU A 75 29.93 7.13 -22.94
N ALA A 76 29.87 8.41 -23.32
CA ALA A 76 29.60 9.49 -22.37
C ALA A 76 28.21 9.34 -21.72
N ASN A 77 27.18 9.06 -22.51
CA ASN A 77 25.84 8.82 -21.98
C ASN A 77 25.74 7.54 -21.13
N TYR A 78 26.58 6.53 -21.39
CA TYR A 78 26.67 5.35 -20.55
C TYR A 78 27.27 5.65 -19.17
N GLU A 79 28.34 6.45 -19.12
CA GLU A 79 28.93 6.89 -17.85
C GLU A 79 27.98 7.80 -17.05
N ARG A 80 27.25 8.69 -17.72
CA ARG A 80 26.18 9.50 -17.09
C ARG A 80 25.06 8.62 -16.52
N ALA A 81 24.63 7.58 -17.24
CA ALA A 81 23.64 6.62 -16.75
C ALA A 81 24.13 5.84 -15.51
N LYS A 82 25.42 5.47 -15.47
CA LYS A 82 26.03 4.88 -14.26
C LYS A 82 25.97 5.84 -13.09
N LYS A 83 26.38 7.10 -13.28
CA LYS A 83 26.27 8.13 -12.24
C LYS A 83 24.84 8.30 -11.75
N ALA A 84 23.86 8.34 -12.65
CA ALA A 84 22.44 8.44 -12.30
C ALA A 84 22.00 7.26 -11.41
N LEU A 85 22.40 6.03 -11.75
CA LEU A 85 22.14 4.85 -10.93
C LEU A 85 22.83 4.93 -9.56
N THR A 86 24.12 5.27 -9.53
CA THR A 86 24.90 5.38 -8.29
C THR A 86 24.27 6.39 -7.33
N ASN A 87 23.90 7.57 -7.83
CA ASN A 87 23.25 8.63 -7.04
C ASN A 87 21.92 8.17 -6.42
N ASN A 88 21.20 7.26 -7.09
CA ASN A 88 19.88 6.78 -6.65
C ASN A 88 19.91 5.38 -6.01
N THR A 89 21.09 4.75 -5.90
CA THR A 89 21.20 3.37 -5.41
C THR A 89 20.76 3.25 -3.95
N SER A 90 21.04 4.25 -3.11
CA SER A 90 20.60 4.27 -1.72
C SER A 90 19.08 4.31 -1.60
N LEU A 91 18.41 5.13 -2.42
CA LEU A 91 16.95 5.20 -2.49
C LEU A 91 16.35 3.87 -2.94
N LEU A 92 16.89 3.29 -4.00
CA LEU A 92 16.43 2.01 -4.55
C LEU A 92 16.59 0.86 -3.55
N LYS A 93 17.72 0.78 -2.84
CA LYS A 93 17.98 -0.26 -1.83
C LYS A 93 17.06 -0.19 -0.60
N ASN A 94 16.47 0.98 -0.33
CA ASN A 94 15.48 1.12 0.75
C ASN A 94 14.11 0.56 0.35
N GLU A 95 13.87 0.30 -0.94
CA GLU A 95 12.64 -0.32 -1.40
C GLU A 95 12.69 -1.83 -1.20
N LYS A 96 11.73 -2.35 -0.42
CA LYS A 96 11.70 -3.76 0.02
C LYS A 96 11.74 -4.78 -1.11
N GLU A 97 11.21 -4.42 -2.27
CA GLU A 97 11.07 -5.32 -3.42
C GLU A 97 12.21 -5.13 -4.43
N PHE A 98 13.12 -4.17 -4.24
CA PHE A 98 14.23 -3.93 -5.16
C PHE A 98 15.30 -5.02 -5.02
N THR A 99 15.62 -5.68 -6.13
CA THR A 99 16.59 -6.80 -6.16
C THR A 99 17.86 -6.46 -6.93
N GLY A 100 17.82 -5.50 -7.84
CA GLY A 100 18.99 -5.13 -8.60
C GLY A 100 18.72 -4.11 -9.69
N SER A 101 19.79 -3.54 -10.22
CA SER A 101 19.75 -2.57 -11.30
C SER A 101 20.85 -2.83 -12.31
N GLY A 102 20.63 -2.46 -13.55
CA GLY A 102 21.61 -2.57 -14.63
C GLY A 102 21.40 -1.51 -15.70
N ILE A 103 22.35 -1.42 -16.63
CA ILE A 103 22.25 -0.57 -17.81
C ILE A 103 22.33 -1.46 -19.03
N THR A 104 21.33 -1.39 -19.90
CA THR A 104 21.31 -2.07 -21.18
C THR A 104 21.21 -1.06 -22.31
N PHE A 105 21.63 -1.44 -23.52
CA PHE A 105 21.43 -0.59 -24.69
C PHE A 105 20.23 -1.07 -25.48
N LYS A 106 19.31 -0.15 -25.81
CA LYS A 106 18.15 -0.45 -26.64
C LYS A 106 18.02 0.54 -27.78
N LYS A 107 17.40 0.09 -28.87
CA LYS A 107 16.98 0.98 -29.95
C LYS A 107 15.82 1.83 -29.44
N VAL A 108 16.05 3.13 -29.36
CA VAL A 108 15.01 4.08 -28.96
C VAL A 108 14.55 4.81 -30.22
N SER A 109 13.37 4.44 -30.73
CA SER A 109 12.70 4.99 -31.92
C SER A 109 13.20 4.49 -33.30
N ARG A 110 12.61 5.05 -34.37
CA ARG A 110 12.87 4.74 -35.79
C ARG A 110 14.32 4.98 -36.24
N THR A 111 15.09 5.78 -35.50
CA THR A 111 16.45 6.21 -35.88
C THR A 111 17.54 5.14 -35.73
N ARG A 112 17.20 3.91 -35.29
CA ARG A 112 18.14 2.78 -35.05
C ARG A 112 19.30 3.08 -34.06
N VAL A 113 19.37 4.27 -33.49
CA VAL A 113 20.40 4.66 -32.51
C VAL A 113 20.21 3.87 -31.22
N MET A 114 21.27 3.22 -30.78
CA MET A 114 21.34 2.51 -29.50
C MET A 114 21.55 3.53 -28.38
N ARG A 115 20.64 3.55 -27.40
CA ARG A 115 20.74 4.42 -26.22
C ARG A 115 20.77 3.59 -24.94
N PRO A 116 21.49 4.05 -23.90
CA PRO A 116 21.43 3.41 -22.59
C PRO A 116 20.01 3.52 -22.01
N VAL A 117 19.54 2.42 -21.43
CA VAL A 117 18.28 2.25 -20.74
C VAL A 117 18.60 1.65 -19.38
N ILE A 118 18.01 2.23 -18.34
CA ILE A 118 18.22 1.82 -16.96
C ILE A 118 17.20 0.73 -16.64
N GLU A 119 17.67 -0.46 -16.29
CA GLU A 119 16.81 -1.57 -15.89
C GLU A 119 16.80 -1.67 -14.37
N LEU A 120 15.60 -1.72 -13.79
CA LEU A 120 15.38 -1.90 -12.35
C LEU A 120 14.62 -3.22 -12.17
N THR A 121 15.14 -4.10 -11.32
CA THR A 121 14.59 -5.44 -11.08
C THR A 121 13.94 -5.49 -9.70
N PHE A 122 12.74 -6.06 -9.63
CA PHE A 122 11.97 -6.21 -8.40
C PHE A 122 11.50 -7.67 -8.21
N SER A 123 11.39 -8.14 -6.97
CA SER A 123 11.04 -9.53 -6.58
C SER A 123 9.53 -9.81 -6.46
N GLY A 124 8.69 -8.92 -6.97
CA GLY A 124 7.23 -9.04 -6.90
C GLY A 124 6.57 -8.04 -7.84
N GLU A 125 5.31 -8.29 -8.24
CA GLU A 125 4.50 -7.27 -8.92
C GLU A 125 4.19 -6.15 -7.92
N THR A 126 5.01 -5.10 -7.93
CA THR A 126 4.91 -4.04 -6.95
C THR A 126 3.71 -3.10 -7.19
N SER A 127 3.19 -2.56 -6.09
CA SER A 127 2.28 -1.42 -5.99
C SER A 127 2.88 -0.05 -6.34
N PHE A 128 4.11 0.02 -6.87
CA PHE A 128 4.82 1.29 -7.15
C PHE A 128 4.66 1.72 -8.60
N ASN A 129 4.47 3.02 -8.81
CA ASN A 129 4.56 3.61 -10.14
C ASN A 129 5.99 4.11 -10.34
N VAL A 130 6.87 3.24 -10.85
CA VAL A 130 8.22 3.64 -11.26
C VAL A 130 8.08 4.64 -12.40
N THR A 131 8.68 5.83 -12.27
CA THR A 131 8.65 6.80 -13.36
C THR A 131 9.28 6.19 -14.60
N LYS A 132 8.77 6.54 -15.78
CA LYS A 132 9.28 5.99 -17.05
C LYS A 132 10.70 6.48 -17.37
N GLU A 133 11.17 7.50 -16.65
CA GLU A 133 12.46 8.15 -16.89
C GLU A 133 13.14 8.54 -15.58
N MET A 134 14.48 8.45 -15.56
CA MET A 134 15.37 8.92 -14.51
C MET A 134 16.46 9.77 -15.16
N CYS A 135 16.53 11.05 -14.81
CA CYS A 135 17.53 11.99 -15.35
C CYS A 135 17.58 12.03 -16.90
N GLY A 136 16.43 11.86 -17.56
CA GLY A 136 16.32 11.81 -19.03
C GLY A 136 16.67 10.44 -19.65
N PHE A 137 17.10 9.46 -18.85
CA PHE A 137 17.24 8.07 -19.29
C PHE A 137 15.93 7.32 -19.15
N LYS A 138 15.58 6.51 -20.15
CA LYS A 138 14.42 5.62 -20.05
C LYS A 138 14.67 4.54 -19.00
N ILE A 139 13.64 4.26 -18.20
CA ILE A 139 13.63 3.16 -17.24
C ILE A 139 12.82 2.00 -17.81
N LYS A 140 13.27 0.79 -17.52
CA LYS A 140 12.50 -0.43 -17.73
C LYS A 140 12.47 -1.23 -16.42
N SER A 141 11.29 -1.35 -15.84
CA SER A 141 11.06 -2.21 -14.69
C SER A 141 10.94 -3.67 -15.13
N ILE A 142 11.59 -4.57 -14.40
CA ILE A 142 11.55 -6.02 -14.57
C ILE A 142 11.04 -6.60 -13.26
N TYR A 143 9.95 -7.36 -13.31
CA TYR A 143 9.39 -8.06 -12.16
C TYR A 143 9.72 -9.56 -12.31
N LYS A 144 10.27 -10.17 -11.27
CA LYS A 144 10.68 -11.58 -11.23
C LYS A 144 9.93 -12.33 -10.15
#